data_AF-A0A811RSN1-F1
#
_entry.id   AF-A0A811RSN1-F1
#
_cell.length_a   1.000
_cell.length_b   1.000
_cell.length_c   1.000
_cell.angle_alpha   90.00
_cell.angle_beta   90.00
_cell.angle_gamma   90.00
#
_symmetry.space_group_name_H-M   'P 1'
#
loop_
_entity.id
_entity.type
_entity.pdbx_description
1 polymer ?
#
loop_
_entity_poly.entity_id
_entity_poly.type
_entity_poly.pdbx_seq_one_letter_code
_entity_poly.pdbx_strand_id
1 'polypeptide(L)'
;MPPHRRLPDFLQSVNLKYVKLGYHYLITHLLTLMLLPLMAVILLEAGRTDPDDLRQLWLHLQYNLVSVLVLSAVLVFGATVYVLTRPRPVYLVDFACYKPPAHLQVRFEVFMRHSKLCGISEDALEFQRKILERSGLSEETYVPEAMFAIPPQPTMANARAEAETVMFGALDNLFKSTGVKPKDVGVLVVNCSLFNPTPSLSAMIVNKYKLRGNIRSFNLGGMGCSAGVIAVDLARDMLQVHRGTYAVVVSTENITQNWYFGNRKSMLIPNCLFRVGGAAVLLSNRGADRRRAKYSLRHVVRTHKGADDKAFNCVYQEQDGEGKTGVSLSKDLMAIAGGALKTNITTLGPLVLPVSEQLLFFATLVAKKLLSAKMKPYIPDFKLAFEHFCIHAGGRAVIDELEKNLQLSPAHVEASRMTLHRFGNTSSSSIWYELAYMEAKGRVRRGHRIWQIAFGSGFKCNSAVWHALRNVKPSPDNPWEDCIDRYPVELVDGFPTHKPQQ
;
A
#
# COMPACT_ATOMS: atom_id res chain seq x y z
N MET A 1 -25.89 -31.70 11.86
CA MET A 1 -25.71 -30.34 11.29
C MET A 1 -25.76 -29.33 12.43
N PRO A 2 -24.68 -28.61 12.75
CA PRO A 2 -24.73 -27.53 13.73
C PRO A 2 -25.15 -26.20 13.06
N PRO A 3 -25.77 -25.28 13.82
CA PRO A 3 -26.49 -24.12 13.27
C PRO A 3 -25.55 -23.02 12.75
N HIS A 4 -25.95 -22.40 11.63
CA HIS A 4 -25.37 -21.15 11.12
C HIS A 4 -25.38 -20.06 12.21
N ARG A 5 -24.20 -19.72 12.75
CA ARG A 5 -24.04 -18.64 13.73
C ARG A 5 -24.12 -17.29 13.03
N ARG A 6 -25.17 -16.51 13.35
CA ARG A 6 -25.36 -15.11 12.94
C ARG A 6 -24.29 -14.21 13.57
N LEU A 7 -23.85 -13.23 12.80
CA LEU A 7 -22.89 -12.19 13.17
C LEU A 7 -23.46 -11.24 14.27
N PRO A 8 -22.61 -10.67 15.15
CA PRO A 8 -23.02 -9.68 16.15
C PRO A 8 -23.36 -8.31 15.54
N ASP A 9 -24.17 -7.52 16.26
CA ASP A 9 -24.80 -6.29 15.77
C ASP A 9 -23.81 -5.15 15.48
N PHE A 10 -23.88 -4.65 14.24
CA PHE A 10 -22.81 -3.92 13.54
C PHE A 10 -22.86 -2.39 13.70
N LEU A 11 -23.91 -1.84 14.29
CA LEU A 11 -24.32 -0.44 14.05
C LEU A 11 -23.90 0.55 15.14
N GLN A 12 -23.66 0.12 16.38
CA GLN A 12 -23.26 1.05 17.45
C GLN A 12 -21.83 1.58 17.29
N SER A 13 -20.88 0.77 16.79
CA SER A 13 -19.49 1.19 16.64
C SER A 13 -19.24 2.14 15.44
N VAL A 14 -20.12 2.10 14.43
CA VAL A 14 -20.00 2.86 13.19
C VAL A 14 -20.58 4.26 13.33
N ASN A 15 -21.69 4.43 14.06
CA ASN A 15 -22.38 5.70 14.25
C ASN A 15 -21.51 6.79 14.91
N LEU A 16 -20.76 6.46 15.97
CA LEU A 16 -19.92 7.42 16.71
C LEU A 16 -18.70 7.91 15.91
N LYS A 17 -18.17 7.08 15.01
CA LYS A 17 -17.01 7.45 14.16
C LYS A 17 -17.40 8.42 13.05
N TYR A 18 -18.57 8.26 12.44
CA TYR A 18 -19.03 9.15 11.37
C TYR A 18 -19.45 10.53 11.86
N VAL A 19 -20.07 10.64 13.04
CA VAL A 19 -20.37 11.95 13.66
C VAL A 19 -19.06 12.70 13.96
N LYS A 20 -18.03 12.03 14.48
CA LYS A 20 -16.71 12.63 14.69
C LYS A 20 -16.03 13.04 13.38
N LEU A 21 -16.15 12.26 12.31
CA LEU A 21 -15.54 12.57 11.01
C LEU A 21 -16.23 13.75 10.32
N GLY A 22 -17.57 13.79 10.33
CA GLY A 22 -18.34 14.92 9.80
C GLY A 22 -18.08 16.20 10.59
N TYR A 23 -18.03 16.11 11.93
CA TYR A 23 -17.66 17.22 12.80
C TYR A 23 -16.21 17.70 12.57
N HIS A 24 -15.27 16.77 12.39
CA HIS A 24 -13.88 17.11 12.09
C HIS A 24 -13.74 17.76 10.71
N TYR A 25 -14.43 17.28 9.68
CA TYR A 25 -14.45 17.89 8.35
C TYR A 25 -15.05 19.31 8.40
N LEU A 26 -16.19 19.47 9.09
CA LEU A 26 -16.84 20.77 9.29
C LEU A 26 -15.91 21.75 10.01
N ILE A 27 -15.23 21.35 11.09
CA ILE A 27 -14.26 22.19 11.82
C ILE A 27 -13.03 22.51 10.98
N THR A 28 -12.46 21.50 10.30
CA THR A 28 -11.24 21.66 9.50
C THR A 28 -11.46 22.59 8.31
N HIS A 29 -12.67 22.59 7.75
CA HIS A 29 -13.05 23.45 6.64
C HIS A 29 -13.92 24.64 7.05
N LEU A 30 -14.15 24.87 8.34
CA LEU A 30 -15.04 25.93 8.85
C LEU A 30 -14.61 27.31 8.37
N LEU A 31 -13.31 27.60 8.46
CA LEU A 31 -12.73 28.84 7.96
C LEU A 31 -13.01 29.05 6.48
N THR A 32 -12.78 28.03 5.64
CA THR A 32 -13.10 28.07 4.21
C THR A 32 -14.60 28.19 3.93
N LEU A 33 -15.45 27.52 4.71
CA LEU A 33 -16.90 27.56 4.58
C LEU A 33 -17.48 28.92 5.01
N MET A 34 -16.88 29.57 6.01
CA MET A 34 -17.23 30.92 6.46
C MET A 34 -16.67 32.01 5.53
N LEU A 35 -15.54 31.74 4.85
CA LEU A 35 -14.96 32.64 3.85
C LEU A 35 -15.78 32.71 2.55
N LEU A 36 -16.52 31.66 2.19
CA LEU A 36 -17.38 31.65 0.98
C LEU A 36 -18.50 32.71 0.99
N PRO A 37 -19.34 32.82 2.04
CA PRO A 37 -20.34 33.89 2.12
C PRO A 37 -19.68 35.26 2.25
N LEU A 38 -18.54 35.38 2.95
CA LEU A 38 -17.79 36.64 3.01
C LEU A 38 -17.28 37.08 1.62
N MET A 39 -16.71 36.17 0.84
CA MET A 39 -16.29 36.44 -0.54
C MET A 39 -17.49 36.78 -1.44
N ALA A 40 -18.62 36.12 -1.26
CA ALA A 40 -19.85 36.42 -2.00
C ALA A 40 -20.36 37.83 -1.69
N VAL A 41 -20.32 38.26 -0.42
CA VAL A 41 -20.67 39.63 0.00
C VAL A 41 -19.68 40.64 -0.57
N ILE A 42 -18.38 40.37 -0.49
CA ILE A 42 -17.34 41.25 -1.08
C ILE A 42 -17.52 41.38 -2.59
N LEU A 43 -17.81 40.30 -3.32
CA LEU A 43 -18.07 40.34 -4.76
C LEU A 43 -19.37 41.09 -5.10
N LEU A 44 -20.40 40.96 -4.27
CA LEU A 44 -21.66 41.67 -4.43
C LEU A 44 -21.49 43.18 -4.25
N GLU A 45 -20.73 43.60 -3.23
CA GLU A 45 -20.41 45.02 -2.98
C GLU A 45 -19.43 45.58 -4.02
N ALA A 46 -18.43 44.79 -4.44
CA ALA A 46 -17.54 45.16 -5.55
C ALA A 46 -18.28 45.31 -6.89
N GLY A 47 -19.42 44.62 -7.07
CA GLY A 47 -20.28 44.79 -8.24
C GLY A 47 -21.23 46.00 -8.15
N ARG A 48 -21.36 46.62 -6.97
CA ARG A 48 -22.24 47.77 -6.69
C ARG A 48 -21.49 49.09 -6.50
N THR A 49 -20.17 49.07 -6.54
CA THR A 49 -19.31 50.22 -6.22
C THR A 49 -19.17 51.15 -7.43
N ASP A 50 -19.37 52.45 -7.21
CA ASP A 50 -19.19 53.49 -8.23
C ASP A 50 -17.72 54.01 -8.21
N PRO A 51 -17.21 54.67 -9.27
CA PRO A 51 -15.86 55.23 -9.30
C PRO A 51 -15.57 56.25 -8.17
N ASP A 52 -16.60 56.96 -7.69
CA ASP A 52 -16.48 57.91 -6.58
C ASP A 52 -16.27 57.21 -5.22
N ASP A 53 -16.82 56.01 -5.02
CA ASP A 53 -16.59 55.19 -3.83
C ASP A 53 -15.15 54.71 -3.75
N LEU A 54 -14.56 54.34 -4.89
CA LEU A 54 -13.14 53.98 -4.98
C LEU A 54 -12.23 55.18 -4.65
N ARG A 55 -12.63 56.38 -5.06
CA ARG A 55 -11.90 57.62 -4.77
C ARG A 55 -11.97 57.99 -3.29
N GLN A 56 -13.13 57.82 -2.64
CA GLN A 56 -13.27 58.00 -1.19
C GLN A 56 -12.50 56.94 -0.39
N LEU A 57 -12.54 55.66 -0.81
CA LEU A 57 -11.77 54.59 -0.19
C LEU A 57 -10.27 54.87 -0.25
N TRP A 58 -9.78 55.37 -1.39
CA TRP A 58 -8.38 55.76 -1.57
C TRP A 58 -7.97 56.92 -0.64
N LEU A 59 -8.81 57.95 -0.52
CA LEU A 59 -8.58 59.05 0.43
C LEU A 59 -8.56 58.54 1.88
N HIS A 60 -9.49 57.66 2.26
CA HIS A 60 -9.53 57.08 3.60
C HIS A 60 -8.32 56.20 3.93
N LEU A 61 -7.82 55.44 2.95
CA LEU A 61 -6.59 54.65 3.08
C LEU A 61 -5.35 55.54 3.26
N GLN A 62 -5.30 56.71 2.60
CA GLN A 62 -4.21 57.68 2.77
C GLN A 62 -4.20 58.33 4.16
N TYR A 63 -5.36 58.64 4.75
CA TYR A 63 -5.45 59.26 6.08
C TYR A 63 -5.35 58.25 7.25
N ASN A 64 -5.64 56.97 7.03
CA ASN A 64 -5.56 55.91 8.05
C ASN A 64 -4.37 54.95 7.82
N LEU A 65 -3.17 55.51 7.64
CA LEU A 65 -1.93 54.76 7.42
C LEU A 65 -1.69 53.66 8.48
N VAL A 66 -2.03 53.95 9.75
CA VAL A 66 -1.92 52.99 10.85
C VAL A 66 -2.79 51.76 10.62
N SER A 67 -4.05 51.95 10.23
CA SER A 67 -4.97 50.83 9.95
C SER A 67 -4.50 49.99 8.77
N VAL A 68 -3.95 50.62 7.72
CA VAL A 68 -3.39 49.91 6.56
C VAL A 68 -2.17 49.08 6.95
N LEU A 69 -1.26 49.63 7.74
CA LEU A 69 -0.08 48.94 8.23
C LEU A 69 -0.46 47.75 9.13
N VAL A 70 -1.42 47.94 10.05
CA VAL A 70 -1.92 46.86 10.93
C VAL A 70 -2.59 45.77 10.11
N LEU A 71 -3.47 46.10 9.18
CA LEU A 71 -4.17 45.12 8.35
C LEU A 71 -3.18 44.35 7.46
N SER A 72 -2.20 45.04 6.89
CA SER A 72 -1.13 44.42 6.08
C SER A 72 -0.25 43.50 6.93
N ALA A 73 0.11 43.92 8.15
CA ALA A 73 0.88 43.09 9.08
C ALA A 73 0.11 41.83 9.50
N VAL A 74 -1.19 41.96 9.79
CA VAL A 74 -2.08 40.83 10.11
C VAL A 74 -2.20 39.88 8.91
N LEU A 75 -2.34 40.42 7.69
CA LEU A 75 -2.44 39.61 6.48
C LEU A 75 -1.13 38.87 6.19
N VAL A 76 0.02 39.55 6.27
CA VAL A 76 1.34 38.92 6.09
C VAL A 76 1.62 37.89 7.18
N PHE A 77 1.31 38.19 8.43
CA PHE A 77 1.45 37.24 9.53
C PHE A 77 0.53 36.03 9.34
N GLY A 78 -0.75 36.25 9.02
CA GLY A 78 -1.72 35.20 8.75
C GLY A 78 -1.31 34.33 7.55
N ALA A 79 -0.85 34.93 6.46
CA ALA A 79 -0.33 34.22 5.30
C ALA A 79 0.94 33.40 5.65
N THR A 80 1.85 33.98 6.44
CA THR A 80 3.07 33.30 6.89
C THR A 80 2.74 32.11 7.79
N VAL A 81 1.87 32.29 8.77
CA VAL A 81 1.38 31.20 9.65
C VAL A 81 0.70 30.12 8.82
N TYR A 82 -0.18 30.49 7.88
CA TYR A 82 -0.83 29.56 6.97
C TYR A 82 0.18 28.74 6.14
N VAL A 83 1.18 29.41 5.56
CA VAL A 83 2.23 28.74 4.77
C VAL A 83 3.13 27.84 5.63
N LEU A 84 3.37 28.21 6.88
CA LEU A 84 4.20 27.43 7.79
C LEU A 84 3.45 26.24 8.42
N THR A 85 2.14 26.35 8.62
CA THR A 85 1.29 25.34 9.28
C THR A 85 0.62 24.37 8.31
N ARG A 86 0.46 24.74 7.04
CA ARG A 86 -0.11 23.83 6.03
C ARG A 86 0.73 22.54 5.88
N PRO A 87 0.08 21.36 5.79
CA PRO A 87 0.76 20.13 5.46
C PRO A 87 1.48 20.23 4.11
N ARG A 88 2.69 19.68 4.04
CA ARG A 88 3.46 19.64 2.80
C ARG A 88 2.98 18.50 1.93
N PRO A 89 2.87 18.72 0.61
CA PRO A 89 2.62 17.63 -0.31
C PRO A 89 3.79 16.62 -0.24
N VAL A 90 3.43 15.34 -0.24
CA VAL A 90 4.40 14.25 -0.37
C VAL A 90 4.30 13.70 -1.79
N TYR A 91 5.42 13.76 -2.50
CA TYR A 91 5.56 13.32 -3.87
C TYR A 91 6.24 11.96 -3.90
N LEU A 92 5.72 11.05 -4.73
CA LEU A 92 6.46 9.88 -5.16
C LEU A 92 7.22 10.26 -6.43
N VAL A 93 8.53 10.44 -6.26
CA VAL A 93 9.42 10.85 -7.35
C VAL A 93 9.51 9.70 -8.34
N ASP A 94 9.94 8.54 -7.84
CA ASP A 94 10.03 7.29 -8.57
C ASP A 94 10.08 6.10 -7.60
N PHE A 95 9.98 4.89 -8.12
CA PHE A 95 10.23 3.65 -7.39
C PHE A 95 10.89 2.62 -8.32
N ALA A 96 11.54 1.62 -7.73
CA ALA A 96 12.14 0.51 -8.44
C ALA A 96 11.81 -0.80 -7.71
N CYS A 97 11.55 -1.85 -8.49
CA CYS A 97 11.31 -3.20 -7.99
C CYS A 97 12.49 -4.08 -8.37
N TYR A 98 12.94 -4.94 -7.44
CA TYR A 98 13.99 -5.90 -7.73
C TYR A 98 13.46 -7.00 -8.64
N LYS A 99 14.12 -7.24 -9.77
CA LYS A 99 13.84 -8.38 -10.64
C LYS A 99 14.88 -9.47 -10.35
N PRO A 100 14.49 -10.62 -9.77
CA PRO A 100 15.45 -11.68 -9.51
C PRO A 100 16.01 -12.27 -10.82
N PRO A 101 17.29 -12.69 -10.83
CA PRO A 101 17.90 -13.32 -12.01
C PRO A 101 17.27 -14.67 -12.35
N ALA A 102 17.40 -15.09 -13.61
CA ALA A 102 16.75 -16.28 -14.14
C ALA A 102 17.12 -17.58 -13.41
N HIS A 103 18.34 -17.70 -12.87
CA HIS A 103 18.76 -18.90 -12.13
C HIS A 103 18.01 -19.11 -10.80
N LEU A 104 17.30 -18.08 -10.30
CA LEU A 104 16.46 -18.20 -9.10
C LEU A 104 15.02 -18.61 -9.43
N GLN A 105 14.67 -18.82 -10.71
CA GLN A 105 13.35 -19.31 -11.09
C GLN A 105 13.17 -20.76 -10.67
N VAL A 106 11.99 -21.09 -10.13
CA VAL A 106 11.66 -22.44 -9.67
C VAL A 106 10.40 -22.97 -10.34
N ARG A 107 10.55 -24.14 -10.95
CA ARG A 107 9.46 -24.95 -11.49
C ARG A 107 8.77 -25.72 -10.38
N PHE A 108 7.46 -25.98 -10.49
CA PHE A 108 6.72 -26.71 -9.44
C PHE A 108 7.27 -28.12 -9.27
N GLU A 109 7.71 -28.78 -10.34
CA GLU A 109 8.36 -30.10 -10.25
C GLU A 109 9.61 -30.07 -9.37
N VAL A 110 10.49 -29.07 -9.57
CA VAL A 110 11.71 -28.90 -8.77
C VAL A 110 11.35 -28.58 -7.32
N PHE A 111 10.39 -27.69 -7.09
CA PHE A 111 9.87 -27.37 -5.76
C PHE A 111 9.36 -28.64 -5.04
N MET A 112 8.52 -29.43 -5.71
CA MET A 112 7.93 -30.64 -5.14
C MET A 112 9.00 -31.70 -4.82
N ARG A 113 9.98 -31.87 -5.71
CA ARG A 113 11.13 -32.75 -5.47
C ARG A 113 11.92 -32.30 -4.25
N HIS A 114 12.19 -31.00 -4.10
CA HIS A 114 12.94 -30.47 -2.96
C HIS A 114 12.17 -30.63 -1.65
N SER A 115 10.86 -30.34 -1.64
CA SER A 115 10.00 -30.59 -0.48
C SER A 115 10.05 -32.07 -0.05
N LYS A 116 10.02 -33.01 -1.00
CA LYS A 116 10.12 -34.45 -0.70
C LYS A 116 11.46 -34.81 -0.06
N LEU A 117 12.56 -34.26 -0.59
CA LEU A 117 13.90 -34.46 -0.04
C LEU A 117 14.08 -33.83 1.36
N CYS A 118 13.25 -32.85 1.72
CA CYS A 118 13.22 -32.25 3.06
C CYS A 118 12.44 -33.08 4.10
N GLY A 119 11.95 -34.26 3.76
CA GLY A 119 11.21 -35.14 4.69
C GLY A 119 9.76 -34.73 4.92
N ILE A 120 9.16 -33.96 4.01
CA ILE A 120 7.72 -33.67 4.02
C ILE A 120 6.95 -34.96 3.66
N SER A 121 5.91 -35.28 4.43
CA SER A 121 5.10 -36.49 4.25
C SER A 121 4.30 -36.46 2.95
N GLU A 122 3.89 -37.62 2.44
CA GLU A 122 3.12 -37.72 1.18
C GLU A 122 1.78 -36.96 1.23
N ASP A 123 1.06 -36.95 2.35
CA ASP A 123 -0.17 -36.14 2.51
C ASP A 123 0.12 -34.63 2.50
N ALA A 124 1.24 -34.22 3.08
CA ALA A 124 1.67 -32.82 3.08
C ALA A 124 2.17 -32.37 1.69
N LEU A 125 2.89 -33.24 0.97
CA LEU A 125 3.30 -33.00 -0.42
C LEU A 125 2.08 -32.86 -1.34
N GLU A 126 1.11 -33.75 -1.22
CA GLU A 126 -0.14 -33.68 -1.98
C GLU A 126 -0.92 -32.39 -1.68
N PHE A 127 -0.88 -31.92 -0.43
CA PHE A 127 -1.42 -30.62 -0.05
C PHE A 127 -0.66 -29.45 -0.70
N GLN A 128 0.68 -29.47 -0.70
CA GLN A 128 1.48 -28.44 -1.37
C GLN A 128 1.22 -28.41 -2.87
N ARG A 129 1.15 -29.57 -3.54
CA ARG A 129 0.85 -29.71 -4.97
C ARG A 129 -0.47 -29.03 -5.32
N LYS A 130 -1.53 -29.33 -4.56
CA LYS A 130 -2.86 -28.70 -4.73
C LYS A 130 -2.81 -27.19 -4.54
N ILE A 131 -1.98 -26.68 -3.62
CA ILE A 131 -1.82 -25.23 -3.46
C ILE A 131 -1.13 -24.64 -4.68
N LEU A 132 0.00 -25.18 -5.12
CA LEU A 132 0.75 -24.65 -6.27
C LEU A 132 -0.16 -24.55 -7.50
N GLU A 133 -0.87 -25.63 -7.83
CA GLU A 133 -1.80 -25.69 -8.97
C GLU A 133 -2.93 -24.65 -8.88
N ARG A 134 -3.39 -24.30 -7.66
CA ARG A 134 -4.54 -23.40 -7.44
C ARG A 134 -4.15 -21.98 -7.03
N SER A 135 -2.88 -21.73 -6.77
CA SER A 135 -2.39 -20.49 -6.17
C SER A 135 -2.45 -19.29 -7.11
N GLY A 136 -2.47 -19.55 -8.42
CA GLY A 136 -2.36 -18.54 -9.47
C GLY A 136 -0.92 -18.14 -9.79
N LEU A 137 0.09 -18.77 -9.16
CA LEU A 137 1.50 -18.60 -9.51
C LEU A 137 1.81 -19.33 -10.83
N SER A 138 2.86 -18.86 -11.52
CA SER A 138 3.47 -19.56 -12.64
C SER A 138 4.71 -20.36 -12.25
N GLU A 139 5.18 -21.16 -13.19
CA GLU A 139 6.49 -21.83 -13.16
C GLU A 139 7.68 -20.85 -13.32
N GLU A 140 7.43 -19.56 -13.56
CA GLU A 140 8.48 -18.53 -13.73
C GLU A 140 8.77 -17.74 -12.43
N THR A 141 8.22 -18.17 -11.28
CA THR A 141 8.40 -17.48 -9.99
C THR A 141 9.74 -17.79 -9.31
N TYR A 142 10.18 -16.96 -8.35
CA TYR A 142 11.54 -16.99 -7.81
C TYR A 142 11.65 -17.36 -6.33
N VAL A 143 12.63 -18.19 -5.99
CA VAL A 143 12.99 -18.53 -4.59
C VAL A 143 14.46 -18.17 -4.31
N PRO A 144 14.87 -18.00 -3.03
CA PRO A 144 16.25 -17.67 -2.70
C PRO A 144 17.20 -18.81 -3.08
N GLU A 145 18.45 -18.45 -3.38
CA GLU A 145 19.51 -19.41 -3.73
C GLU A 145 19.65 -20.54 -2.70
N ALA A 146 19.51 -20.21 -1.42
CA ALA A 146 19.56 -21.15 -0.31
C ALA A 146 18.51 -22.28 -0.36
N MET A 147 17.40 -22.09 -1.07
CA MET A 147 16.36 -23.10 -1.25
C MET A 147 16.66 -24.09 -2.37
N PHE A 148 17.62 -23.80 -3.24
CA PHE A 148 18.09 -24.74 -4.27
C PHE A 148 19.06 -25.79 -3.72
N ALA A 149 19.69 -25.53 -2.57
CA ALA A 149 20.52 -26.53 -1.89
C ALA A 149 19.68 -27.70 -1.36
N ILE A 150 20.27 -28.90 -1.33
CA ILE A 150 19.64 -30.12 -0.79
C ILE A 150 20.56 -30.67 0.32
N PRO A 151 20.16 -30.58 1.60
CA PRO A 151 18.98 -29.87 2.11
C PRO A 151 19.11 -28.33 1.97
N PRO A 152 17.99 -27.58 2.03
CA PRO A 152 18.02 -26.12 2.04
C PRO A 152 18.91 -25.58 3.15
N GLN A 153 19.53 -24.42 2.91
CA GLN A 153 20.48 -23.81 3.84
C GLN A 153 19.94 -22.51 4.45
N PRO A 154 19.00 -22.57 5.41
CA PRO A 154 18.38 -21.40 6.05
C PRO A 154 19.33 -20.71 7.07
N THR A 155 20.57 -20.46 6.69
CA THR A 155 21.58 -19.86 7.55
C THR A 155 21.41 -18.35 7.64
N MET A 156 21.91 -17.74 8.71
CA MET A 156 21.97 -16.27 8.83
C MET A 156 22.77 -15.63 7.68
N ALA A 157 23.84 -16.29 7.22
CA ALA A 157 24.66 -15.80 6.12
C ALA A 157 23.86 -15.73 4.81
N ASN A 158 23.12 -16.80 4.49
CA ASN A 158 22.30 -16.84 3.29
C ASN A 158 21.10 -15.88 3.37
N ALA A 159 20.48 -15.73 4.54
CA ALA A 159 19.43 -14.73 4.72
C ALA A 159 19.96 -13.29 4.55
N ARG A 160 21.17 -12.99 5.05
CA ARG A 160 21.83 -11.71 4.76
C ARG A 160 22.10 -11.55 3.26
N ALA A 161 22.60 -12.57 2.58
CA ALA A 161 22.87 -12.52 1.14
C ALA A 161 21.60 -12.25 0.31
N GLU A 162 20.47 -12.90 0.63
CA GLU A 162 19.17 -12.61 0.01
C GLU A 162 18.76 -11.14 0.26
N ALA A 163 18.80 -10.69 1.51
CA ALA A 163 18.41 -9.32 1.86
C ALA A 163 19.28 -8.27 1.14
N GLU A 164 20.59 -8.47 1.11
CA GLU A 164 21.54 -7.60 0.40
C GLU A 164 21.24 -7.56 -1.09
N THR A 165 21.11 -8.72 -1.71
CA THR A 165 20.85 -8.84 -3.16
C THR A 165 19.57 -8.10 -3.55
N VAL A 166 18.49 -8.34 -2.83
CA VAL A 166 17.17 -7.76 -3.13
C VAL A 166 17.14 -6.26 -2.83
N MET A 167 17.57 -5.85 -1.62
CA MET A 167 17.51 -4.44 -1.22
C MET A 167 18.47 -3.60 -2.03
N PHE A 168 19.69 -4.07 -2.28
CA PHE A 168 20.67 -3.32 -3.05
C PHE A 168 20.27 -3.24 -4.52
N GLY A 169 19.82 -4.34 -5.13
CA GLY A 169 19.35 -4.30 -6.51
C GLY A 169 18.20 -3.30 -6.73
N ALA A 170 17.23 -3.24 -5.81
CA ALA A 170 16.15 -2.23 -5.90
C ALA A 170 16.66 -0.80 -5.69
N LEU A 171 17.58 -0.57 -4.75
CA LEU A 171 18.14 0.75 -4.45
C LEU A 171 19.07 1.26 -5.55
N ASP A 172 19.91 0.40 -6.12
CA ASP A 172 20.79 0.73 -7.23
C ASP A 172 19.99 1.23 -8.43
N ASN A 173 18.92 0.50 -8.79
CA ASN A 173 18.00 0.91 -9.86
C ASN A 173 17.32 2.25 -9.54
N LEU A 174 16.85 2.43 -8.29
CA LEU A 174 16.20 3.68 -7.87
C LEU A 174 17.15 4.88 -7.94
N PHE A 175 18.37 4.76 -7.42
CA PHE A 175 19.33 5.87 -7.44
C PHE A 175 19.81 6.18 -8.85
N LYS A 176 20.00 5.14 -9.68
CA LYS A 176 20.32 5.28 -11.11
C LYS A 176 19.21 6.00 -11.88
N SER A 177 17.95 5.58 -11.72
CA SER A 177 16.80 6.17 -12.46
C SER A 177 16.52 7.61 -12.04
N THR A 178 16.69 7.92 -10.75
CA THR A 178 16.32 9.22 -10.20
C THR A 178 17.44 10.25 -10.20
N GLY A 179 18.71 9.81 -10.32
CA GLY A 179 19.90 10.63 -10.18
C GLY A 179 20.11 11.20 -8.76
N VAL A 180 19.33 10.75 -7.77
CA VAL A 180 19.47 11.22 -6.39
C VAL A 180 20.68 10.57 -5.74
N LYS A 181 21.57 11.39 -5.18
CA LYS A 181 22.73 10.88 -4.47
C LYS A 181 22.27 10.29 -3.14
N PRO A 182 22.78 9.12 -2.73
CA PRO A 182 22.39 8.51 -1.45
C PRO A 182 22.59 9.46 -0.24
N LYS A 183 23.61 10.33 -0.26
CA LYS A 183 23.86 11.34 0.78
C LYS A 183 22.73 12.37 0.94
N ASP A 184 21.89 12.59 -0.08
CA ASP A 184 20.77 13.53 -0.04
C ASP A 184 19.53 12.95 0.66
N VAL A 185 19.52 11.65 0.95
CA VAL A 185 18.42 10.96 1.64
C VAL A 185 18.46 11.26 3.13
N GLY A 186 17.41 11.92 3.64
CA GLY A 186 17.32 12.29 5.06
C GLY A 186 16.55 11.29 5.92
N VAL A 187 15.67 10.49 5.32
CA VAL A 187 14.85 9.49 6.01
C VAL A 187 14.95 8.15 5.26
N LEU A 188 15.15 7.07 6.00
CA LEU A 188 15.13 5.70 5.47
C LEU A 188 14.17 4.86 6.31
N VAL A 189 13.19 4.24 5.67
CA VAL A 189 12.28 3.30 6.33
C VAL A 189 12.38 1.94 5.65
N VAL A 190 12.88 0.95 6.37
CA VAL A 190 13.01 -0.42 5.87
C VAL A 190 11.98 -1.29 6.54
N ASN A 191 11.32 -2.17 5.80
CA ASN A 191 10.42 -3.18 6.35
C ASN A 191 10.75 -4.57 5.80
N CYS A 192 10.87 -5.53 6.72
CA CYS A 192 10.98 -6.96 6.49
C CYS A 192 10.37 -7.66 7.71
N SER A 193 9.38 -8.54 7.52
CA SER A 193 8.61 -9.05 8.66
C SER A 193 9.39 -10.05 9.47
N LEU A 194 10.02 -11.02 8.82
CA LEU A 194 10.51 -12.23 9.48
C LEU A 194 12.04 -12.31 9.63
N PHE A 195 12.79 -11.43 8.97
CA PHE A 195 14.25 -11.34 9.15
C PHE A 195 14.64 -9.99 9.72
N ASN A 196 15.01 -9.98 11.01
CA ASN A 196 15.39 -8.78 11.75
C ASN A 196 16.75 -8.99 12.45
N PRO A 197 17.86 -9.00 11.70
CA PRO A 197 19.18 -9.21 12.26
C PRO A 197 19.67 -8.02 13.10
N THR A 198 20.72 -8.26 13.89
CA THR A 198 21.54 -7.20 14.50
C THR A 198 22.93 -7.23 13.85
N PRO A 199 23.46 -6.12 13.29
CA PRO A 199 22.79 -4.84 13.03
C PRO A 199 21.59 -4.95 12.07
N SER A 200 20.66 -3.99 12.14
CA SER A 200 19.42 -3.97 11.36
C SER A 200 19.64 -3.86 9.84
N LEU A 201 18.61 -4.20 9.06
CA LEU A 201 18.65 -4.05 7.60
C LEU A 201 18.76 -2.58 7.17
N SER A 202 18.15 -1.66 7.93
CA SER A 202 18.36 -0.23 7.73
C SER A 202 19.82 0.20 7.95
N ALA A 203 20.50 -0.33 8.98
CA ALA A 203 21.91 -0.06 9.22
C ALA A 203 22.81 -0.64 8.12
N MET A 204 22.46 -1.82 7.59
CA MET A 204 23.12 -2.43 6.44
C MET A 204 23.08 -1.51 5.21
N ILE A 205 21.91 -0.94 4.88
CA ILE A 205 21.75 0.03 3.78
C ILE A 205 22.55 1.31 4.04
N VAL A 206 22.47 1.87 5.26
CA VAL A 206 23.25 3.07 5.65
C VAL A 206 24.74 2.85 5.43
N ASN A 207 25.27 1.68 5.85
CA ASN A 207 26.66 1.33 5.69
C ASN A 207 27.06 1.10 4.22
N LYS A 208 26.23 0.41 3.42
CA LYS A 208 26.51 0.13 2.00
C LYS A 208 26.61 1.42 1.18
N TYR A 209 25.63 2.31 1.31
CA TYR A 209 25.52 3.50 0.47
C TYR A 209 26.17 4.76 1.06
N LYS A 210 26.78 4.64 2.25
CA LYS A 210 27.41 5.75 2.98
C LYS A 210 26.46 6.95 3.08
N LEU A 211 25.23 6.67 3.53
CA LEU A 211 24.20 7.69 3.74
C LEU A 211 24.70 8.73 4.77
N ARG A 212 24.10 9.92 4.75
CA ARG A 212 24.49 11.03 5.64
C ARG A 212 24.46 10.63 7.12
N GLY A 213 25.43 11.12 7.90
CA GLY A 213 25.61 10.72 9.31
C GLY A 213 24.46 11.08 10.26
N ASN A 214 23.59 12.01 9.87
CA ASN A 214 22.39 12.40 10.63
C ASN A 214 21.09 11.89 9.98
N ILE A 215 21.15 10.76 9.26
CA ILE A 215 19.97 10.11 8.69
C ILE A 215 19.00 9.64 9.78
N ARG A 216 17.69 9.73 9.51
CA ARG A 216 16.65 9.09 10.33
C ARG A 216 16.30 7.74 9.73
N SER A 217 16.84 6.66 10.30
CA SER A 217 16.61 5.30 9.81
C SER A 217 15.69 4.49 10.73
N PHE A 218 14.71 3.80 10.14
CA PHE A 218 13.74 2.95 10.86
C PHE A 218 13.75 1.54 10.25
N ASN A 219 13.64 0.52 11.09
CA ASN A 219 13.51 -0.88 10.67
C ASN A 219 12.22 -1.46 11.26
N LEU A 220 11.27 -1.82 10.40
CA LEU A 220 9.94 -2.29 10.77
C LEU A 220 9.85 -3.81 10.57
N GLY A 221 9.55 -4.55 11.65
CA GLY A 221 9.40 -6.01 11.65
C GLY A 221 8.03 -6.48 12.12
N GLY A 222 7.66 -7.73 11.83
CA GLY A 222 6.44 -8.39 12.34
C GLY A 222 5.10 -7.81 11.86
N MET A 223 5.06 -7.05 10.75
CA MET A 223 3.83 -6.38 10.28
C MET A 223 3.15 -7.08 9.09
N GLY A 224 3.81 -8.06 8.47
CA GLY A 224 3.30 -8.82 7.34
C GLY A 224 3.18 -7.98 6.07
N CYS A 225 2.40 -8.47 5.11
CA CYS A 225 2.36 -7.90 3.75
C CYS A 225 1.78 -6.48 3.66
N SER A 226 1.15 -5.95 4.71
CA SER A 226 0.70 -4.55 4.74
C SER A 226 1.78 -3.54 5.13
N ALA A 227 2.99 -4.02 5.46
CA ALA A 227 4.09 -3.19 5.97
C ALA A 227 4.55 -2.10 4.99
N GLY A 228 4.42 -2.32 3.68
CA GLY A 228 4.80 -1.33 2.66
C GLY A 228 3.99 -0.03 2.78
N VAL A 229 2.67 -0.14 2.94
CA VAL A 229 1.80 1.02 3.16
C VAL A 229 2.07 1.68 4.51
N ILE A 230 2.36 0.89 5.56
CA ILE A 230 2.74 1.41 6.88
C ILE A 230 4.07 2.19 6.80
N ALA A 231 5.02 1.71 6.01
CA ALA A 231 6.31 2.37 5.83
C ALA A 231 6.17 3.68 5.05
N VAL A 232 5.29 3.73 4.04
CA VAL A 232 4.92 4.97 3.34
C VAL A 232 4.25 5.96 4.30
N ASP A 233 3.35 5.50 5.17
CA ASP A 233 2.69 6.31 6.19
C ASP A 233 3.71 6.96 7.14
N LEU A 234 4.66 6.16 7.65
CA LEU A 234 5.73 6.65 8.51
C LEU A 234 6.64 7.65 7.78
N ALA A 235 7.02 7.34 6.53
CA ALA A 235 7.83 8.24 5.72
C ALA A 235 7.11 9.57 5.43
N ARG A 236 5.79 9.55 5.19
CA ARG A 236 4.97 10.75 5.05
C ARG A 236 5.06 11.61 6.32
N ASP A 237 4.88 11.01 7.49
CA ASP A 237 4.92 11.73 8.77
C ASP A 237 6.30 12.35 9.03
N MET A 238 7.37 11.59 8.76
CA MET A 238 8.73 12.11 8.85
C MET A 238 8.97 13.27 7.87
N LEU A 239 8.38 13.23 6.67
CA LEU A 239 8.43 14.34 5.71
C LEU A 239 7.55 15.54 6.12
N GLN A 240 6.57 15.39 6.99
CA GLN A 240 5.87 16.56 7.55
C GLN A 240 6.76 17.30 8.55
N VAL A 241 7.53 16.55 9.35
CA VAL A 241 8.45 17.09 10.36
C VAL A 241 9.73 17.64 9.71
N HIS A 242 10.34 16.90 8.78
CA HIS A 242 11.62 17.26 8.18
C HIS A 242 11.45 17.89 6.79
N ARG A 243 11.70 19.20 6.69
CA ARG A 243 11.47 19.98 5.46
C ARG A 243 12.56 19.76 4.42
N GLY A 244 12.18 19.76 3.14
CA GLY A 244 13.11 19.86 2.01
C GLY A 244 14.02 18.64 1.83
N THR A 245 13.55 17.43 2.13
CA THR A 245 14.37 16.22 2.13
C THR A 245 13.73 15.09 1.31
N TYR A 246 14.55 14.09 0.99
CA TYR A 246 14.09 12.80 0.49
C TYR A 246 13.85 11.81 1.63
N ALA A 247 12.85 10.96 1.45
CA ALA A 247 12.65 9.74 2.21
C ALA A 247 12.69 8.54 1.26
N VAL A 248 13.41 7.49 1.65
CA VAL A 248 13.43 6.22 0.91
C VAL A 248 12.72 5.16 1.74
N VAL A 249 11.74 4.48 1.14
CA VAL A 249 11.09 3.31 1.72
C VAL A 249 11.62 2.07 1.00
N VAL A 250 12.10 1.08 1.75
CA VAL A 250 12.52 -0.22 1.22
C VAL A 250 11.65 -1.31 1.82
N SER A 251 10.92 -2.02 0.95
CA SER A 251 10.03 -3.13 1.30
C SER A 251 10.57 -4.43 0.72
N THR A 252 10.72 -5.45 1.53
CA THR A 252 11.06 -6.81 1.09
C THR A 252 10.60 -7.81 2.14
N GLU A 253 10.62 -9.09 1.81
CA GLU A 253 10.47 -10.18 2.77
C GLU A 253 11.56 -11.20 2.52
N ASN A 254 12.35 -11.47 3.55
CA ASN A 254 13.32 -12.53 3.50
C ASN A 254 12.63 -13.86 3.77
N ILE A 255 12.74 -14.79 2.83
CA ILE A 255 12.09 -16.09 2.96
C ILE A 255 13.08 -17.22 3.20
N THR A 256 14.39 -16.99 3.09
CA THR A 256 15.45 -17.98 3.34
C THR A 256 15.31 -18.69 4.68
N GLN A 257 15.13 -17.95 5.78
CA GLN A 257 15.06 -18.52 7.13
C GLN A 257 13.68 -19.06 7.53
N ASN A 258 12.67 -18.79 6.72
CA ASN A 258 11.27 -19.00 7.09
C ASN A 258 10.63 -20.19 6.38
N TRP A 259 11.45 -21.02 5.73
CA TRP A 259 11.00 -22.29 5.18
C TRP A 259 10.57 -23.24 6.32
N TYR A 260 9.32 -23.65 6.30
CA TYR A 260 8.79 -24.59 7.28
C TYR A 260 9.12 -26.04 6.89
N PHE A 261 9.80 -26.78 7.78
CA PHE A 261 10.25 -28.16 7.56
C PHE A 261 9.33 -29.22 8.22
N GLY A 262 8.15 -28.83 8.70
CA GLY A 262 7.19 -29.74 9.32
C GLY A 262 6.01 -30.08 8.41
N ASN A 263 5.04 -30.80 8.95
CA ASN A 263 3.90 -31.33 8.18
C ASN A 263 2.56 -30.64 8.46
N ARG A 264 2.55 -29.59 9.31
CA ARG A 264 1.33 -28.85 9.63
C ARG A 264 0.85 -28.04 8.42
N LYS A 265 -0.30 -28.42 7.87
CA LYS A 265 -0.90 -27.80 6.66
C LYS A 265 -1.03 -26.28 6.75
N SER A 266 -1.41 -25.72 7.90
CA SER A 266 -1.55 -24.25 8.05
C SER A 266 -0.22 -23.49 7.92
N MET A 267 0.92 -24.15 8.12
CA MET A 267 2.27 -23.60 8.02
C MET A 267 2.97 -23.90 6.69
N LEU A 268 2.41 -24.80 5.87
CA LEU A 268 2.94 -25.13 4.55
C LEU A 268 2.48 -24.15 3.45
N ILE A 269 1.38 -23.43 3.69
CA ILE A 269 0.84 -22.46 2.72
C ILE A 269 1.88 -21.36 2.39
N PRO A 270 2.57 -20.75 3.38
CA PRO A 270 3.62 -19.78 3.09
C PRO A 270 4.74 -20.30 2.17
N ASN A 271 5.22 -21.54 2.36
CA ASN A 271 6.27 -22.13 1.50
C ASN A 271 5.83 -22.12 0.02
N CYS A 272 4.54 -22.38 -0.26
CA CYS A 272 4.04 -22.44 -1.62
C CYS A 272 3.82 -21.06 -2.26
N LEU A 273 3.44 -20.04 -1.47
CA LEU A 273 3.00 -18.74 -2.01
C LEU A 273 4.11 -17.68 -2.06
N PHE A 274 4.96 -17.61 -1.03
CA PHE A 274 5.92 -16.52 -0.92
C PHE A 274 7.08 -16.70 -1.89
N ARG A 275 7.52 -15.59 -2.46
CA ARG A 275 8.58 -15.53 -3.47
C ARG A 275 9.48 -14.34 -3.23
N VAL A 276 10.69 -14.42 -3.75
CA VAL A 276 11.69 -13.35 -3.62
C VAL A 276 11.21 -12.09 -4.33
N GLY A 277 11.26 -10.97 -3.62
CA GLY A 277 10.98 -9.67 -4.20
C GLY A 277 11.26 -8.52 -3.24
N GLY A 278 11.34 -7.33 -3.82
CA GLY A 278 11.54 -6.12 -3.04
C GLY A 278 11.32 -4.87 -3.87
N ALA A 279 11.02 -3.77 -3.20
CA ALA A 279 10.81 -2.46 -3.82
C ALA A 279 11.49 -1.36 -3.01
N ALA A 280 12.09 -0.40 -3.71
CA ALA A 280 12.64 0.82 -3.16
C ALA A 280 11.85 2.01 -3.72
N VAL A 281 11.39 2.91 -2.86
CA VAL A 281 10.47 3.99 -3.20
C VAL A 281 11.05 5.31 -2.76
N LEU A 282 11.20 6.26 -3.68
CA LEU A 282 11.70 7.60 -3.38
C LEU A 282 10.55 8.60 -3.20
N LEU A 283 10.40 9.09 -1.98
CA LEU A 283 9.46 10.14 -1.62
C LEU A 283 10.18 11.48 -1.40
N SER A 284 9.50 12.58 -1.70
CA SER A 284 10.01 13.95 -1.50
C SER A 284 8.93 14.90 -1.01
N ASN A 285 9.29 15.87 -0.17
CA ASN A 285 8.46 17.03 0.14
C ASN A 285 9.03 18.34 -0.43
N ARG A 286 10.01 18.26 -1.33
CA ARG A 286 10.63 19.42 -1.98
C ARG A 286 9.69 19.95 -3.07
N GLY A 287 9.42 21.24 -3.06
CA GLY A 287 8.59 21.88 -4.09
C GLY A 287 9.14 21.71 -5.51
N ALA A 288 10.47 21.69 -5.67
CA ALA A 288 11.13 21.49 -6.95
C ALA A 288 10.85 20.10 -7.57
N ASP A 289 10.65 19.07 -6.76
CA ASP A 289 10.40 17.71 -7.24
C ASP A 289 8.98 17.53 -7.82
N ARG A 290 8.05 18.46 -7.56
CA ARG A 290 6.67 18.39 -8.08
C ARG A 290 6.63 18.20 -9.60
N ARG A 291 7.54 18.84 -10.34
CA ARG A 291 7.57 18.79 -11.81
C ARG A 291 8.05 17.45 -12.37
N ARG A 292 8.87 16.72 -11.61
CA ARG A 292 9.43 15.43 -12.06
C ARG A 292 8.70 14.23 -11.46
N ALA A 293 8.04 14.40 -10.32
CA ALA A 293 7.35 13.33 -9.62
C ALA A 293 6.25 12.68 -10.44
N LYS A 294 6.15 11.35 -10.32
CA LYS A 294 5.10 10.56 -10.95
C LYS A 294 3.76 10.75 -10.26
N TYR A 295 3.76 10.74 -8.91
CA TYR A 295 2.54 10.78 -8.11
C TYR A 295 2.64 11.76 -6.93
N SER A 296 1.49 12.18 -6.42
CA SER A 296 1.34 12.78 -5.10
C SER A 296 0.53 11.86 -4.20
N LEU A 297 0.98 11.66 -2.95
CA LEU A 297 0.23 10.94 -1.93
C LEU A 297 -0.92 11.82 -1.44
N ARG A 298 -2.16 11.30 -1.48
CA ARG A 298 -3.37 12.02 -1.05
C ARG A 298 -3.83 11.58 0.33
N HIS A 299 -4.02 10.27 0.49
CA HIS A 299 -4.53 9.69 1.73
C HIS A 299 -3.78 8.41 2.06
N VAL A 300 -3.62 8.15 3.35
CA VAL A 300 -3.26 6.83 3.87
C VAL A 300 -4.24 6.51 4.98
N VAL A 301 -4.83 5.33 4.94
CA VAL A 301 -5.82 4.86 5.93
C VAL A 301 -5.34 3.56 6.52
N ARG A 302 -5.23 3.52 7.84
CA ARG A 302 -4.78 2.35 8.59
C ARG A 302 -5.92 1.76 9.40
N THR A 303 -6.11 0.44 9.26
CA THR A 303 -7.00 -0.33 10.11
C THR A 303 -6.19 -1.38 10.83
N HIS A 304 -6.32 -1.41 12.15
CA HIS A 304 -5.70 -2.40 13.03
C HIS A 304 -6.78 -3.15 13.80
N LYS A 305 -6.80 -4.48 13.71
CA LYS A 305 -7.76 -5.35 14.39
C LYS A 305 -7.15 -6.19 15.51
N GLY A 306 -5.87 -6.01 15.84
CA GLY A 306 -5.21 -6.84 16.87
C GLY A 306 -5.60 -6.65 18.32
N ALA A 307 -6.64 -5.87 18.60
CA ALA A 307 -7.32 -5.94 19.89
C ALA A 307 -8.33 -7.11 19.95
N ASP A 308 -8.68 -7.71 18.81
CA ASP A 308 -9.52 -8.91 18.71
C ASP A 308 -8.62 -10.15 18.64
N ASP A 309 -8.83 -11.10 19.54
CA ASP A 309 -7.97 -12.29 19.67
C ASP A 309 -7.95 -13.16 18.41
N LYS A 310 -9.08 -13.27 17.71
CA LYS A 310 -9.12 -14.05 16.46
C LYS A 310 -8.30 -13.35 15.37
N ALA A 311 -8.42 -12.04 15.25
CA ALA A 311 -7.63 -11.24 14.33
C ALA A 311 -6.13 -11.26 14.66
N PHE A 312 -5.79 -11.23 15.95
CA PHE A 312 -4.41 -11.32 16.43
C PHE A 312 -3.77 -12.66 16.09
N ASN A 313 -4.45 -13.76 16.40
CA ASN A 313 -3.98 -15.14 16.16
C ASN A 313 -4.17 -15.60 14.70
N CYS A 314 -4.60 -14.72 13.80
CA CYS A 314 -4.98 -15.07 12.44
C CYS A 314 -3.77 -15.46 11.56
N VAL A 315 -2.67 -14.73 11.72
CA VAL A 315 -1.39 -14.96 11.03
C VAL A 315 -0.33 -14.86 12.11
N TYR A 316 0.22 -16.00 12.51
CA TYR A 316 1.04 -16.09 13.71
C TYR A 316 2.27 -16.96 13.46
N GLN A 317 3.43 -16.51 13.93
CA GLN A 317 4.66 -17.29 13.88
C GLN A 317 4.78 -18.09 15.18
N GLU A 318 4.83 -19.41 15.08
CA GLU A 318 4.88 -20.32 16.21
C GLU A 318 5.71 -21.57 15.86
N GLN A 319 6.02 -22.38 16.86
CA GLN A 319 6.57 -23.71 16.66
C GLN A 319 5.43 -24.73 16.57
N ASP A 320 5.62 -25.76 15.75
CA ASP A 320 4.74 -26.91 15.77
C ASP A 320 5.04 -27.84 16.97
N GLY A 321 4.35 -29.00 17.03
CA GLY A 321 4.53 -29.96 18.12
C GLY A 321 5.92 -30.62 18.15
N GLU A 322 6.71 -30.49 17.09
CA GLU A 322 8.08 -31.00 16.98
C GLU A 322 9.13 -29.88 17.18
N GLY A 323 8.69 -28.67 17.56
CA GLY A 323 9.58 -27.52 17.75
C GLY A 323 10.00 -26.82 16.46
N LYS A 324 9.42 -27.17 15.30
CA LYS A 324 9.75 -26.55 14.01
C LYS A 324 9.00 -25.24 13.85
N THR A 325 9.74 -24.14 13.73
CA THR A 325 9.16 -22.81 13.54
C THR A 325 8.52 -22.65 12.17
N GLY A 326 7.30 -22.11 12.12
CA GLY A 326 6.59 -21.77 10.88
C GLY A 326 5.61 -20.63 11.10
N VAL A 327 5.05 -20.11 9.99
CA VAL A 327 3.97 -19.11 10.04
C VAL A 327 2.64 -19.80 9.77
N SER A 328 1.79 -19.87 10.79
CA SER A 328 0.48 -20.49 10.74
C SER A 328 -0.57 -19.51 10.21
N LEU A 329 -1.33 -19.94 9.21
CA LEU A 329 -2.49 -19.21 8.68
C LEU A 329 -3.80 -19.83 9.18
N SER A 330 -4.60 -19.03 9.90
CA SER A 330 -5.90 -19.45 10.39
C SER A 330 -6.91 -19.66 9.26
N LYS A 331 -7.84 -20.61 9.45
CA LYS A 331 -8.99 -20.81 8.55
C LYS A 331 -9.95 -19.61 8.52
N ASP A 332 -9.93 -18.77 9.56
CA ASP A 332 -10.74 -17.56 9.66
C ASP A 332 -10.16 -16.36 8.88
N LEU A 333 -9.00 -16.53 8.22
CA LEU A 333 -8.26 -15.47 7.53
C LEU A 333 -9.13 -14.64 6.58
N MET A 334 -9.94 -15.29 5.75
CA MET A 334 -10.79 -14.57 4.78
C MET A 334 -11.88 -13.74 5.48
N ALA A 335 -12.51 -14.28 6.52
CA ALA A 335 -13.54 -13.58 7.27
C ALA A 335 -12.97 -12.36 8.02
N ILE A 336 -11.80 -12.53 8.65
CA ILE A 336 -11.08 -11.47 9.36
C ILE A 336 -10.62 -10.39 8.36
N ALA A 337 -10.09 -10.80 7.21
CA ALA A 337 -9.70 -9.89 6.13
C ALA A 337 -10.88 -9.07 5.61
N GLY A 338 -12.04 -9.70 5.36
CA GLY A 338 -13.27 -9.01 4.98
C GLY A 338 -13.74 -8.00 6.03
N GLY A 339 -13.66 -8.34 7.32
CA GLY A 339 -13.98 -7.42 8.42
C GLY A 339 -13.02 -6.23 8.52
N ALA A 340 -11.72 -6.46 8.31
CA ALA A 340 -10.71 -5.42 8.27
C ALA A 340 -10.86 -4.52 7.04
N LEU A 341 -11.11 -5.09 5.86
CA LEU A 341 -11.42 -4.39 4.62
C LEU A 341 -12.62 -3.48 4.81
N LYS A 342 -13.73 -4.01 5.32
CA LYS A 342 -14.95 -3.24 5.61
C LYS A 342 -14.66 -2.02 6.47
N THR A 343 -13.86 -2.18 7.53
CA THR A 343 -13.48 -1.08 8.43
C THR A 343 -12.60 -0.05 7.72
N ASN A 344 -11.68 -0.50 6.87
CA ASN A 344 -10.80 0.36 6.09
C ASN A 344 -11.60 1.20 5.07
N ILE A 345 -12.44 0.57 4.24
CA ILE A 345 -13.24 1.28 3.21
C ILE A 345 -14.28 2.21 3.81
N THR A 346 -14.81 1.89 4.99
CA THR A 346 -15.71 2.78 5.78
C THR A 346 -15.00 4.09 6.14
N THR A 347 -13.69 4.03 6.43
CA THR A 347 -12.87 5.20 6.77
C THR A 347 -12.36 5.91 5.51
N LEU A 348 -12.04 5.17 4.46
CA LEU A 348 -11.53 5.71 3.20
C LEU A 348 -12.62 6.40 2.36
N GLY A 349 -13.84 5.84 2.31
CA GLY A 349 -14.92 6.30 1.45
C GLY A 349 -15.17 7.81 1.49
N PRO A 350 -15.40 8.42 2.67
CA PRO A 350 -15.62 9.86 2.79
C PRO A 350 -14.45 10.74 2.31
N LEU A 351 -13.23 10.19 2.23
CA LEU A 351 -12.04 10.93 1.79
C LEU A 351 -11.91 10.95 0.26
N VAL A 352 -12.55 10.01 -0.45
CA VAL A 352 -12.24 9.75 -1.88
C VAL A 352 -13.47 9.73 -2.80
N LEU A 353 -14.64 9.41 -2.25
CA LEU A 353 -15.88 9.29 -3.03
C LEU A 353 -16.51 10.66 -3.30
N PRO A 354 -17.19 10.83 -4.45
CA PRO A 354 -18.00 12.01 -4.72
C PRO A 354 -19.08 12.25 -3.66
N VAL A 355 -19.48 13.52 -3.45
CA VAL A 355 -20.50 13.89 -2.46
C VAL A 355 -21.84 13.18 -2.72
N SER A 356 -22.22 12.97 -3.98
CA SER A 356 -23.43 12.21 -4.35
C SER A 356 -23.44 10.79 -3.78
N GLU A 357 -22.31 10.08 -3.90
CA GLU A 357 -22.11 8.74 -3.36
C GLU A 357 -22.10 8.74 -1.82
N GLN A 358 -21.50 9.76 -1.21
CA GLN A 358 -21.50 9.92 0.24
C GLN A 358 -22.92 10.14 0.77
N LEU A 359 -23.72 10.97 0.10
CA LEU A 359 -25.11 11.22 0.45
C LEU A 359 -25.96 9.97 0.27
N LEU A 360 -25.79 9.21 -0.82
CA LEU A 360 -26.51 7.97 -1.06
C LEU A 360 -26.19 6.90 -0.01
N PHE A 361 -24.90 6.73 0.30
CA PHE A 361 -24.47 5.82 1.36
C PHE A 361 -25.03 6.23 2.73
N PHE A 362 -24.96 7.52 3.07
CA PHE A 362 -25.49 8.04 4.32
C PHE A 362 -27.02 7.89 4.42
N ALA A 363 -27.75 8.23 3.36
CA ALA A 363 -29.20 8.06 3.27
C ALA A 363 -29.59 6.59 3.46
N THR A 364 -28.85 5.66 2.84
CA THR A 364 -29.09 4.22 3.00
C THR A 364 -28.82 3.75 4.44
N LEU A 365 -27.79 4.30 5.10
CA LEU A 365 -27.47 4.04 6.50
C LEU A 365 -28.58 4.52 7.44
N VAL A 366 -29.11 5.72 7.22
CA VAL A 366 -30.22 6.31 7.98
C VAL A 366 -31.50 5.53 7.74
N ALA A 367 -31.85 5.25 6.48
CA ALA A 367 -33.02 4.47 6.11
C ALA A 367 -32.98 3.07 6.75
N LYS A 368 -31.82 2.40 6.76
CA LYS A 368 -31.67 1.12 7.45
C LYS A 368 -31.88 1.21 8.97
N LYS A 369 -31.45 2.31 9.59
CA LYS A 369 -31.60 2.56 11.02
C LYS A 369 -33.06 2.85 11.41
N LEU A 370 -33.80 3.56 10.55
CA LEU A 370 -35.18 3.98 10.81
C LEU A 370 -36.23 2.95 10.34
N LEU A 371 -35.97 2.17 9.27
CA LEU A 371 -36.96 1.32 8.59
C LEU A 371 -36.76 -0.20 8.78
N SER A 372 -35.99 -0.64 9.79
CA SER A 372 -35.73 -2.06 10.13
C SER A 372 -34.99 -2.93 9.08
N ALA A 373 -33.71 -3.19 9.38
CA ALA A 373 -32.84 -4.37 9.16
C ALA A 373 -32.75 -5.16 7.83
N LYS A 374 -33.78 -5.31 7.00
CA LYS A 374 -33.74 -6.23 5.83
C LYS A 374 -33.06 -5.65 4.57
N MET A 375 -32.67 -4.38 4.57
CA MET A 375 -31.96 -3.79 3.44
C MET A 375 -30.49 -4.26 3.37
N LYS A 376 -30.11 -4.77 2.20
CA LYS A 376 -28.70 -5.09 1.90
C LYS A 376 -27.86 -3.82 2.05
N PRO A 377 -26.70 -3.88 2.73
CA PRO A 377 -25.81 -2.73 2.85
C PRO A 377 -25.44 -2.21 1.45
N TYR A 378 -25.58 -0.91 1.22
CA TYR A 378 -25.03 -0.27 0.03
C TYR A 378 -23.50 -0.28 0.14
N ILE A 379 -22.84 -0.84 -0.87
CA ILE A 379 -21.38 -0.79 -1.02
C ILE A 379 -21.10 0.37 -1.96
N PRO A 380 -20.41 1.42 -1.50
CA PRO A 380 -20.11 2.56 -2.36
C PRO A 380 -19.33 2.15 -3.61
N ASP A 381 -19.62 2.82 -4.73
CA ASP A 381 -18.90 2.53 -5.96
C ASP A 381 -17.52 3.19 -5.96
N PHE A 382 -16.51 2.44 -5.51
CA PHE A 382 -15.12 2.90 -5.51
C PHE A 382 -14.52 3.07 -6.91
N LYS A 383 -15.17 2.57 -7.98
CA LYS A 383 -14.73 2.81 -9.37
C LYS A 383 -14.90 4.28 -9.76
N LEU A 384 -15.79 5.02 -9.08
CA LEU A 384 -15.93 6.47 -9.24
C LEU A 384 -14.78 7.25 -8.58
N ALA A 385 -14.12 6.65 -7.59
CA ALA A 385 -13.02 7.25 -6.86
C ALA A 385 -11.64 6.91 -7.43
N PHE A 386 -11.50 5.79 -8.15
CA PHE A 386 -10.21 5.28 -8.61
C PHE A 386 -10.30 4.69 -10.01
N GLU A 387 -9.33 5.08 -10.85
CA GLU A 387 -9.15 4.50 -12.17
C GLU A 387 -8.29 3.23 -12.13
N HIS A 388 -7.48 3.07 -11.08
CA HIS A 388 -6.50 1.98 -10.95
C HIS A 388 -6.49 1.39 -9.54
N PHE A 389 -6.37 0.06 -9.46
CA PHE A 389 -6.37 -0.71 -8.21
C PHE A 389 -5.13 -1.58 -8.13
N CYS A 390 -4.41 -1.47 -7.00
CA CYS A 390 -3.31 -2.33 -6.60
C CYS A 390 -3.75 -3.11 -5.36
N ILE A 391 -4.36 -4.27 -5.59
CA ILE A 391 -4.77 -5.20 -4.52
C ILE A 391 -3.62 -6.16 -4.25
N HIS A 392 -3.08 -6.13 -3.04
CA HIS A 392 -1.98 -6.99 -2.63
C HIS A 392 -2.15 -8.44 -3.12
N ALA A 393 -1.19 -8.89 -3.92
CA ALA A 393 -1.04 -10.27 -4.39
C ALA A 393 -0.66 -11.27 -3.27
N GLY A 394 -1.49 -11.37 -2.23
CA GLY A 394 -1.29 -12.30 -1.12
C GLY A 394 -1.59 -13.76 -1.50
N GLY A 395 -2.48 -13.92 -2.48
CA GLY A 395 -2.93 -15.19 -3.03
C GLY A 395 -4.22 -14.97 -3.81
N ARG A 396 -4.54 -15.90 -4.70
CA ARG A 396 -5.69 -15.78 -5.60
C ARG A 396 -7.01 -15.52 -4.85
N ALA A 397 -7.27 -16.26 -3.78
CA ALA A 397 -8.51 -16.15 -3.01
C ALA A 397 -8.72 -14.73 -2.45
N VAL A 398 -7.65 -14.02 -2.07
CA VAL A 398 -7.73 -12.64 -1.61
C VAL A 398 -8.17 -11.72 -2.75
N ILE A 399 -7.58 -11.87 -3.94
CA ILE A 399 -7.92 -11.05 -5.11
C ILE A 399 -9.38 -11.31 -5.53
N ASP A 400 -9.79 -12.58 -5.63
CA ASP A 400 -11.15 -12.99 -6.00
C ASP A 400 -12.20 -12.40 -5.02
N GLU A 401 -11.89 -12.43 -3.73
CA GLU A 401 -12.79 -11.92 -2.69
C GLU A 401 -12.91 -10.38 -2.73
N LEU A 402 -11.82 -9.65 -3.03
CA LEU A 402 -11.90 -8.20 -3.22
C LEU A 402 -12.62 -7.82 -4.51
N GLU A 403 -12.38 -8.54 -5.62
CA GLU A 403 -13.08 -8.32 -6.88
C GLU A 403 -14.59 -8.40 -6.67
N LYS A 404 -15.03 -9.47 -6.01
CA LYS A 404 -16.44 -9.71 -5.69
C LYS A 404 -17.03 -8.69 -4.72
N ASN A 405 -16.34 -8.41 -3.61
CA ASN A 405 -16.88 -7.52 -2.58
C ASN A 405 -16.92 -6.05 -3.01
N LEU A 406 -15.98 -5.62 -3.85
CA LEU A 406 -15.93 -4.24 -4.36
C LEU A 406 -16.58 -4.10 -5.75
N GLN A 407 -17.14 -5.19 -6.30
CA GLN A 407 -17.78 -5.22 -7.62
C GLN A 407 -16.88 -4.65 -8.73
N LEU A 408 -15.61 -5.06 -8.69
CA LEU A 408 -14.60 -4.66 -9.65
C LEU A 408 -14.72 -5.49 -10.93
N SER A 409 -14.25 -4.93 -12.05
CA SER A 409 -14.14 -5.66 -13.31
C SER A 409 -12.82 -6.43 -13.37
N PRO A 410 -12.70 -7.43 -14.27
CA PRO A 410 -11.45 -8.16 -14.49
C PRO A 410 -10.26 -7.23 -14.79
N ALA A 411 -10.50 -6.13 -15.50
CA ALA A 411 -9.48 -5.13 -15.83
C ALA A 411 -8.92 -4.41 -14.59
N HIS A 412 -9.72 -4.20 -13.54
CA HIS A 412 -9.26 -3.56 -12.30
C HIS A 412 -8.35 -4.47 -11.49
N VAL A 413 -8.57 -5.79 -11.53
CA VAL A 413 -7.78 -6.77 -10.76
C VAL A 413 -6.65 -7.41 -11.57
N GLU A 414 -6.56 -7.10 -12.87
CA GLU A 414 -5.58 -7.65 -13.80
C GLU A 414 -4.14 -7.46 -13.27
N ALA A 415 -3.78 -6.26 -12.82
CA ALA A 415 -2.43 -5.97 -12.32
C ALA A 415 -2.04 -6.89 -11.15
N SER A 416 -2.97 -7.12 -10.22
CA SER A 416 -2.78 -7.99 -9.05
C SER A 416 -2.69 -9.47 -9.46
N ARG A 417 -3.53 -9.94 -10.39
CA ARG A 417 -3.47 -11.32 -10.90
C ARG A 417 -2.19 -11.60 -11.68
N MET A 418 -1.80 -10.69 -12.57
CA MET A 418 -0.59 -10.85 -13.36
C MET A 418 0.65 -10.79 -12.48
N THR A 419 0.67 -9.89 -11.48
CA THR A 419 1.77 -9.83 -10.49
C THR A 419 1.89 -11.15 -9.72
N LEU A 420 0.76 -11.68 -9.22
CA LEU A 420 0.74 -12.97 -8.53
C LEU A 420 1.25 -14.10 -9.42
N HIS A 421 0.86 -14.10 -10.70
CA HIS A 421 1.30 -15.08 -11.68
C HIS A 421 2.81 -15.01 -11.94
N ARG A 422 3.33 -13.81 -12.23
CA ARG A 422 4.72 -13.62 -12.66
C ARG A 422 5.73 -13.69 -11.51
N PHE A 423 5.39 -13.11 -10.36
CA PHE A 423 6.31 -12.89 -9.25
C PHE A 423 5.89 -13.60 -7.96
N GLY A 424 4.66 -14.12 -7.88
CA GLY A 424 4.14 -14.69 -6.64
C GLY A 424 3.88 -13.64 -5.56
N ASN A 425 3.73 -14.12 -4.32
CA ASN A 425 3.54 -13.23 -3.18
C ASN A 425 4.91 -12.72 -2.68
N THR A 426 5.27 -11.50 -3.07
CA THR A 426 6.48 -10.81 -2.59
C THR A 426 6.23 -10.00 -1.31
N SER A 427 5.22 -10.40 -0.52
CA SER A 427 4.84 -9.75 0.74
C SER A 427 4.56 -8.25 0.56
N SER A 428 5.22 -7.39 1.35
CA SER A 428 5.02 -5.95 1.38
C SER A 428 5.38 -5.22 0.08
N SER A 429 6.13 -5.86 -0.82
CA SER A 429 6.47 -5.26 -2.12
C SER A 429 5.46 -5.50 -3.22
N SER A 430 4.52 -6.46 -3.10
CA SER A 430 3.65 -6.87 -4.21
C SER A 430 2.89 -5.72 -4.88
N ILE A 431 2.35 -4.79 -4.08
CA ILE A 431 1.59 -3.62 -4.57
C ILE A 431 2.43 -2.66 -5.42
N TRP A 432 3.76 -2.73 -5.36
CA TRP A 432 4.67 -1.97 -6.20
C TRP A 432 4.92 -2.64 -7.55
N TYR A 433 4.97 -3.98 -7.60
CA TYR A 433 5.00 -4.71 -8.87
C TYR A 433 3.70 -4.51 -9.66
N GLU A 434 2.56 -4.42 -8.96
CA GLU A 434 1.25 -4.10 -9.55
C GLU A 434 1.23 -2.69 -10.15
N LEU A 435 1.81 -1.71 -9.43
CA LEU A 435 1.94 -0.35 -9.96
C LEU A 435 2.89 -0.32 -11.17
N ALA A 436 4.01 -1.03 -11.10
CA ALA A 436 4.98 -1.16 -12.19
C ALA A 436 4.35 -1.79 -13.44
N TYR A 437 3.45 -2.77 -13.27
CA TYR A 437 2.70 -3.38 -14.36
C TYR A 437 1.81 -2.35 -15.08
N MET A 438 1.07 -1.55 -14.31
CA MET A 438 0.20 -0.52 -14.88
C MET A 438 0.98 0.60 -15.59
N GLU A 439 2.14 0.98 -15.07
CA GLU A 439 3.07 1.88 -15.76
C GLU A 439 3.59 1.27 -17.06
N ALA A 440 4.02 0.00 -17.03
CA ALA A 440 4.54 -0.72 -18.20
C ALA A 440 3.48 -0.89 -19.30
N LYS A 441 2.21 -1.08 -18.93
CA LYS A 441 1.07 -1.06 -19.87
C LYS A 441 0.72 0.33 -20.41
N GLY A 442 1.35 1.40 -19.93
CA GLY A 442 1.04 2.77 -20.34
C GLY A 442 -0.37 3.23 -19.96
N ARG A 443 -0.99 2.61 -18.95
CA ARG A 443 -2.40 2.86 -18.57
C ARG A 443 -2.58 4.06 -17.63
N VAL A 444 -1.49 4.53 -17.01
CA VAL A 444 -1.54 5.59 -15.98
C VAL A 444 -1.39 6.97 -16.62
N ARG A 445 -2.50 7.70 -16.74
CA ARG A 445 -2.51 9.08 -17.28
C ARG A 445 -2.54 10.12 -16.17
N ARG A 446 -2.19 11.36 -16.53
CA ARG A 446 -2.26 12.50 -15.62
C ARG A 446 -3.68 12.64 -15.05
N GLY A 447 -3.78 12.87 -13.74
CA GLY A 447 -5.05 13.02 -13.04
C GLY A 447 -5.65 11.70 -12.53
N HIS A 448 -5.18 10.55 -13.01
CA HIS A 448 -5.66 9.26 -12.51
C HIS A 448 -5.31 9.08 -11.03
N ARG A 449 -6.22 8.44 -10.31
CA ARG A 449 -6.13 8.08 -8.90
C ARG A 449 -5.94 6.57 -8.80
N ILE A 450 -4.98 6.18 -7.97
CA ILE A 450 -4.56 4.80 -7.80
C ILE A 450 -4.76 4.44 -6.34
N TRP A 451 -5.44 3.33 -6.08
CA TRP A 451 -5.64 2.80 -4.74
C TRP A 451 -4.78 1.56 -4.53
N GLN A 452 -3.81 1.66 -3.63
CA GLN A 452 -3.09 0.51 -3.08
C GLN A 452 -3.77 0.02 -1.81
N ILE A 453 -4.06 -1.28 -1.73
CA ILE A 453 -4.60 -1.92 -0.53
C ILE A 453 -3.83 -3.20 -0.20
N ALA A 454 -3.47 -3.34 1.07
CA ALA A 454 -2.70 -4.49 1.54
C ALA A 454 -3.13 -4.97 2.93
N PHE A 455 -2.98 -6.27 3.14
CA PHE A 455 -3.34 -6.99 4.36
C PHE A 455 -2.10 -7.55 5.07
N GLY A 456 -2.11 -7.63 6.39
CA GLY A 456 -0.96 -8.15 7.15
C GLY A 456 -1.34 -8.67 8.53
N SER A 457 -0.37 -9.29 9.20
CA SER A 457 -0.54 -9.81 10.56
C SER A 457 -0.93 -8.69 11.55
N GLY A 458 -1.69 -9.04 12.58
CA GLY A 458 -2.24 -8.07 13.51
C GLY A 458 -3.69 -8.35 13.87
N PHE A 459 -4.67 -8.48 12.98
CA PHE A 459 -4.70 -8.33 11.53
C PHE A 459 -4.79 -6.85 11.12
N LYS A 460 -4.14 -6.47 10.02
CA LYS A 460 -4.08 -5.09 9.51
C LYS A 460 -4.61 -5.02 8.09
N CYS A 461 -5.31 -3.92 7.77
CA CYS A 461 -5.71 -3.57 6.41
C CYS A 461 -5.39 -2.10 6.18
N ASN A 462 -4.50 -1.81 5.23
CA ASN A 462 -3.99 -0.46 5.01
C ASN A 462 -4.16 -0.06 3.55
N SER A 463 -4.52 1.20 3.35
CA SER A 463 -4.78 1.79 2.04
C SER A 463 -3.90 3.01 1.81
N ALA A 464 -3.31 3.14 0.63
CA ALA A 464 -2.65 4.36 0.16
C ALA A 464 -3.31 4.84 -1.14
N VAL A 465 -3.56 6.14 -1.23
CA VAL A 465 -4.17 6.78 -2.39
C VAL A 465 -3.16 7.70 -3.06
N TRP A 466 -2.85 7.38 -4.31
CA TRP A 466 -1.94 8.15 -5.15
C TRP A 466 -2.71 8.90 -6.22
N HIS A 467 -2.20 10.05 -6.61
CA HIS A 467 -2.73 10.85 -7.71
C HIS A 467 -1.61 11.13 -8.71
N ALA A 468 -1.77 10.67 -9.95
CA ALA A 468 -0.80 10.82 -11.02
C ALA A 468 -0.66 12.30 -11.43
N LEU A 469 0.55 12.83 -11.34
CA LEU A 469 0.84 14.23 -11.66
C LEU A 469 1.13 14.45 -13.15
N ARG A 470 1.32 13.37 -13.89
CA ARG A 470 1.68 13.34 -15.32
C ARG A 470 1.23 12.04 -15.97
N ASN A 471 1.37 11.97 -17.29
CA ASN A 471 1.29 10.69 -18.00
C ASN A 471 2.52 9.89 -17.60
N VAL A 472 2.32 8.82 -16.85
CA VAL A 472 3.41 8.09 -16.22
C VAL A 472 3.97 7.09 -17.22
N LYS A 473 5.29 7.17 -17.43
CA LYS A 473 6.06 6.19 -18.18
C LYS A 473 6.70 5.20 -17.18
N PRO A 474 6.90 3.94 -17.57
CA PRO A 474 7.63 2.99 -16.74
C PRO A 474 9.05 3.52 -16.45
N SER A 475 9.56 3.23 -15.26
CA SER A 475 10.96 3.49 -14.93
C SER A 475 11.89 2.65 -15.82
N PRO A 476 13.14 3.09 -16.05
CA PRO A 476 14.18 2.20 -16.56
C PRO A 476 14.33 0.97 -15.66
N ASP A 477 14.68 -0.17 -16.24
CA ASP A 477 14.87 -1.43 -15.50
C ASP A 477 13.58 -1.87 -14.76
N ASN A 478 12.40 -1.58 -15.34
CA ASN A 478 11.10 -2.00 -14.79
C ASN A 478 11.03 -3.54 -14.77
N PRO A 479 10.52 -4.19 -13.71
CA PRO A 479 10.51 -5.66 -13.61
C PRO A 479 9.71 -6.35 -14.72
N TRP A 480 8.84 -5.63 -15.43
CA TRP A 480 8.02 -6.13 -16.53
C TRP A 480 8.59 -5.85 -17.92
N GLU A 481 9.67 -5.07 -18.04
CA GLU A 481 10.16 -4.52 -19.32
C GLU A 481 10.38 -5.58 -20.41
N ASP A 482 10.90 -6.75 -20.05
CA ASP A 482 11.20 -7.85 -20.97
C ASP A 482 10.02 -8.78 -21.27
N CYS A 483 8.91 -8.65 -20.55
CA CYS A 483 7.80 -9.59 -20.67
C CYS A 483 6.42 -8.95 -20.76
N ILE A 484 6.30 -7.63 -20.68
CA ILE A 484 5.00 -6.96 -20.60
C ILE A 484 4.08 -7.28 -21.77
N ASP A 485 4.62 -7.52 -22.97
CA ASP A 485 3.86 -7.85 -24.18
C ASP A 485 3.20 -9.24 -24.12
N ARG A 486 3.74 -10.16 -23.29
CA ARG A 486 3.16 -11.49 -23.05
C ARG A 486 1.97 -11.48 -22.08
N TYR A 487 1.67 -10.34 -21.47
CA TYR A 487 0.61 -10.18 -20.49
C TYR A 487 -0.55 -9.32 -21.04
N PRO A 488 -1.79 -9.47 -20.55
CA PRO A 488 -2.22 -10.46 -19.58
C PRO A 488 -2.25 -11.86 -20.19
N VAL A 489 -1.93 -12.86 -19.38
CA VAL A 489 -2.16 -14.27 -19.75
C VAL A 489 -3.63 -14.63 -19.51
N GLU A 490 -4.21 -15.47 -20.37
CA GLU A 490 -5.55 -16.00 -20.12
C GLU A 490 -5.53 -16.93 -18.90
N LEU A 491 -6.33 -16.59 -17.90
CA LEU A 491 -6.53 -17.41 -16.71
C LEU A 491 -7.91 -18.09 -16.81
N VAL A 492 -7.96 -19.35 -17.24
CA VAL A 492 -9.22 -20.12 -17.33
C VAL A 492 -9.64 -20.54 -15.92
N ASP A 493 -10.82 -20.12 -15.46
CA ASP A 493 -11.25 -20.26 -14.07
C ASP A 493 -10.19 -19.77 -13.07
N GLY A 494 -9.37 -18.78 -13.43
CA GLY A 494 -8.25 -18.30 -12.62
C GLY A 494 -7.03 -19.24 -12.55
N PHE A 495 -6.93 -20.24 -13.43
CA PHE A 495 -5.77 -21.13 -13.60
C PHE A 495 -5.01 -20.78 -14.88
N PRO A 496 -3.66 -20.83 -14.89
CA PRO A 496 -2.92 -20.76 -16.13
C PRO A 496 -3.23 -21.99 -16.98
N THR A 497 -3.48 -21.79 -18.27
CA THR A 497 -3.56 -22.90 -19.22
C THR A 497 -2.16 -23.46 -19.43
N HIS A 498 -1.83 -24.57 -18.76
CA HIS A 498 -0.74 -25.42 -19.19
C HIS A 498 -1.18 -26.14 -20.47
N LYS A 499 -1.27 -25.42 -21.61
CA LYS A 499 -1.17 -26.08 -22.89
C LYS A 499 0.32 -26.37 -23.10
N PRO A 500 0.77 -27.64 -23.09
CA PRO A 500 2.08 -27.93 -23.63
C PRO A 500 2.09 -27.41 -25.07
N GLN A 501 3.00 -26.50 -25.39
CA GLN A 501 3.37 -26.27 -26.77
C GLN A 501 3.92 -27.62 -27.26
N GLN A 502 3.16 -28.30 -28.12
CA GLN A 502 3.66 -29.38 -28.95
C GLN A 502 4.47 -28.79 -30.10
#